data_AF-G7NV67-F1
#
_entry.id   AF-G7NV67-F1
#
_cell.length_a   1.000
_cell.length_b   1.000
_cell.length_c   1.000
_cell.angle_alpha   90.00
_cell.angle_beta   90.00
_cell.angle_gamma   90.00
#
_symmetry.space_group_name_H-M   'P 1'
#
loop_
_entity.id
_entity.type
_entity.pdbx_description
1 polymer ?
#
loop_
_entity_poly.entity_id
_entity_poly.type
_entity_poly.pdbx_seq_one_letter_code
_entity_poly.pdbx_strand_id
1 'polypeptide(L)'
;MMLKGITRLISRIHKLDLGRFLHMGTQASQSIAAHLDNQVPVESPRAISRTIENDPAKHGDQHEGQHYNISPQDLKTVFPHGLPPRFVMQVKTLSEACLMVRKPALELLHYLKNTNFAYPAVRYLLYGEKGTGKTLSLCHVIHFCAKQDWLILHIPAHLWVKNCQDLLQSNYNKQRFDQPLEASTWLKNFKTTNERFLNQIKVQEKYVWNKRESTEKGSPLGEVVEQRVRNATDAVGIVLKELKRQSSLGIFHLLVAVDGINALWGRTTLKREDKSPIAPEELALIHNLRKMMKNDWAIVSTLSQTGSLFKPRKAYLPQELLGKEGFDALDPFIPILVSSYKPKEAPTEEGKKELLFLSNANPSLLERHCAYL
;
A
#
# COMPACT_ATOMS: atom_id res chain seq x y z
N MET A 1 -46.38 50.37 16.32
CA MET A 1 -45.26 50.66 17.25
C MET A 1 -44.02 49.95 16.73
N MET A 2 -43.10 50.75 16.22
CA MET A 2 -41.68 50.57 15.87
C MET A 2 -41.06 49.18 15.61
N LEU A 3 -40.77 48.96 14.31
CA LEU A 3 -39.61 48.20 13.79
C LEU A 3 -38.30 48.99 14.04
N LYS A 4 -37.23 48.28 14.42
CA LYS A 4 -35.81 48.69 14.29
C LYS A 4 -35.09 47.47 13.70
N GLY A 5 -34.26 47.51 12.66
CA GLY A 5 -33.57 48.59 11.96
C GLY A 5 -32.24 47.99 11.48
N ILE A 6 -32.23 47.41 10.28
CA ILE A 6 -31.04 46.86 9.61
C ILE A 6 -30.23 48.04 9.07
N THR A 7 -28.93 48.14 9.41
CA THR A 7 -28.00 49.04 8.72
C THR A 7 -26.72 48.33 8.31
N ARG A 8 -26.44 48.46 7.01
CA ARG A 8 -25.27 48.01 6.26
C ARG A 8 -23.97 48.62 6.81
N LEU A 9 -22.91 47.83 6.90
CA LEU A 9 -21.54 48.32 7.04
C LEU A 9 -20.83 48.20 5.68
N ILE A 10 -20.57 49.35 5.06
CA ILE A 10 -19.77 49.52 3.84
C ILE A 10 -18.34 49.91 4.25
N SER A 11 -17.40 49.39 3.47
CA SER A 11 -15.96 49.60 3.48
C SER A 11 -15.51 51.07 3.54
N ARG A 12 -14.47 51.34 4.35
CA ARG A 12 -13.66 52.55 4.23
C ARG A 12 -12.28 52.20 3.67
N ILE A 13 -12.09 52.64 2.43
CA ILE A 13 -10.82 52.79 1.73
C ILE A 13 -10.03 53.93 2.38
N HIS A 14 -8.75 53.75 2.64
CA HIS A 14 -7.80 54.85 2.82
C HIS A 14 -6.80 54.79 1.67
N LYS A 15 -7.00 55.70 0.71
CA LYS A 15 -5.98 56.15 -0.24
C LYS A 15 -5.03 57.07 0.51
N LEU A 16 -3.72 56.81 0.45
CA LEU A 16 -2.70 57.81 0.71
C LEU A 16 -2.03 58.12 -0.63
N ASP A 17 -2.07 59.41 -0.96
CA ASP A 17 -1.74 59.97 -2.25
C ASP A 17 -0.25 60.32 -2.38
N LEU A 18 0.19 60.36 -3.64
CA LEU A 18 1.55 60.58 -4.10
C LEU A 18 1.95 62.07 -3.94
N GLY A 19 3.04 62.35 -3.23
CA GLY A 19 3.70 63.66 -3.21
C GLY A 19 5.10 63.61 -3.82
N ARG A 20 5.22 64.09 -5.06
CA ARG A 20 6.48 64.24 -5.82
C ARG A 20 7.36 65.34 -5.22
N PHE A 21 8.67 65.09 -5.12
CA PHE A 21 9.69 66.12 -5.33
C PHE A 21 10.74 65.56 -6.30
N LEU A 22 10.86 66.23 -7.44
CA LEU A 22 11.85 66.01 -8.49
C LEU A 22 13.10 66.84 -8.15
N HIS A 23 14.28 66.23 -8.22
CA HIS A 23 15.51 66.97 -8.50
C HIS A 23 16.25 66.26 -9.64
N MET A 24 16.30 66.94 -10.79
CA MET A 24 17.29 66.71 -11.85
C MET A 24 18.68 67.05 -11.27
N GLY A 25 19.82 66.47 -11.66
CA GLY A 25 20.16 65.50 -12.71
C GLY A 25 21.61 65.79 -13.13
N THR A 26 22.48 64.79 -13.28
CA THR A 26 23.63 64.84 -14.21
C THR A 26 24.17 63.43 -14.47
N GLN A 27 24.37 63.12 -15.76
CA GLN A 27 24.99 61.91 -16.30
C GLN A 27 26.50 61.87 -16.01
N ALA A 28 27.08 60.68 -15.82
CA ALA A 28 28.18 60.14 -16.65
C ALA A 28 28.67 58.78 -16.10
N SER A 29 29.12 57.95 -17.04
CA SER A 29 29.38 56.52 -16.93
C SER A 29 30.86 56.18 -16.63
N GLN A 30 31.07 54.94 -16.17
CA GLN A 30 32.30 54.11 -16.26
C GLN A 30 33.47 54.54 -15.34
N SER A 31 34.29 53.69 -14.72
CA SER A 31 34.40 52.23 -14.46
C SER A 31 35.78 52.07 -13.77
N ILE A 32 36.00 51.03 -12.97
CA ILE A 32 37.21 50.17 -12.90
C ILE A 32 37.46 49.61 -11.49
N ALA A 33 37.43 48.28 -11.46
CA ALA A 33 38.16 47.31 -10.65
C ALA A 33 38.06 47.31 -9.12
N ALA A 34 37.39 46.28 -8.60
CA ALA A 34 37.83 45.58 -7.39
C ALA A 34 37.65 44.06 -7.59
N HIS A 35 38.80 43.39 -7.73
CA HIS A 35 39.11 41.97 -7.55
C HIS A 35 37.97 40.95 -7.50
N LEU A 36 37.91 40.08 -8.53
CA LEU A 36 37.35 38.73 -8.42
C LEU A 36 38.21 37.92 -7.46
N ASP A 37 37.67 37.60 -6.30
CA ASP A 37 38.11 36.46 -5.51
C ASP A 37 37.27 35.25 -5.96
N ASN A 38 37.90 34.35 -6.72
CA ASN A 38 37.31 33.11 -7.21
C ASN A 38 37.14 32.13 -6.03
N GLN A 39 36.13 32.34 -5.20
CA GLN A 39 35.56 31.27 -4.39
C GLN A 39 34.44 30.63 -5.21
N VAL A 40 34.77 29.52 -5.88
CA VAL A 40 33.80 28.58 -6.42
C VAL A 40 32.84 28.23 -5.27
N PRO A 41 31.54 28.56 -5.35
CA PRO A 41 30.59 28.03 -4.40
C PRO A 41 30.63 26.52 -4.60
N VAL A 42 30.94 25.77 -3.54
CA VAL A 42 30.72 24.32 -3.52
C VAL A 42 29.23 24.13 -3.78
N GLU A 43 28.87 23.88 -5.04
CA GLU A 43 27.51 23.50 -5.42
C GLU A 43 27.18 22.30 -4.52
N SER A 44 26.20 22.49 -3.62
CA SER A 44 25.57 21.37 -2.95
C SER A 44 25.17 20.37 -4.05
N PRO A 45 25.50 19.07 -3.90
CA PRO A 45 25.22 18.11 -4.96
C PRO A 45 23.73 18.18 -5.27
N ARG A 46 23.40 18.59 -6.51
CA ARG A 46 22.01 18.67 -7.00
C ARG A 46 21.33 17.36 -6.61
N ALA A 47 20.26 17.44 -5.81
CA ALA A 47 19.61 16.25 -5.29
C ALA A 47 19.17 15.34 -6.46
N ILE A 48 19.89 14.24 -6.66
CA ILE A 48 19.61 13.27 -7.71
C ILE A 48 18.35 12.54 -7.30
N SER A 49 17.23 12.88 -7.93
CA SER A 49 15.92 12.34 -7.56
C SER A 49 15.68 10.94 -8.13
N ARG A 50 16.36 10.54 -9.21
CA ARG A 50 16.19 9.24 -9.88
C ARG A 50 17.44 8.38 -9.77
N THR A 51 17.27 7.08 -9.59
CA THR A 51 18.35 6.10 -9.72
C THR A 51 18.33 5.48 -11.12
N ILE A 52 19.51 5.10 -11.61
CA ILE A 52 19.67 4.31 -12.85
C ILE A 52 19.37 2.83 -12.56
N GLU A 53 19.54 2.40 -11.30
CA GLU A 53 19.27 1.04 -10.86
C GLU A 53 17.76 0.83 -10.71
N ASN A 54 17.18 0.09 -11.66
CA ASN A 54 15.75 -0.26 -11.63
C ASN A 54 15.49 -1.64 -11.03
N ASP A 55 16.55 -2.41 -10.74
CA ASP A 55 16.43 -3.73 -10.13
C ASP A 55 16.26 -3.61 -8.61
N PRO A 56 15.08 -3.95 -8.05
CA PRO A 56 14.85 -3.88 -6.61
C PRO A 56 15.80 -4.78 -5.80
N ALA A 57 16.39 -5.81 -6.42
CA ALA A 57 17.35 -6.69 -5.76
C ALA A 57 18.72 -6.05 -5.53
N LYS A 58 19.07 -5.00 -6.28
CA LYS A 58 20.37 -4.32 -6.18
C LYS A 58 20.31 -3.01 -5.38
N HIS A 59 19.13 -2.65 -4.88
CA HIS A 59 18.98 -1.49 -4.01
C HIS A 59 19.73 -1.71 -2.68
N GLY A 60 20.29 -0.61 -2.18
CA GLY A 60 21.10 -0.54 -0.97
C GLY A 60 21.00 0.86 -0.37
N ASP A 61 21.70 1.12 0.73
CA ASP A 61 21.60 2.38 1.48
C ASP A 61 22.02 3.61 0.68
N GLN A 62 22.91 3.45 -0.31
CA GLN A 62 23.32 4.52 -1.22
C GLN A 62 22.19 5.03 -2.13
N HIS A 63 21.14 4.22 -2.32
CA HIS A 63 19.99 4.57 -3.15
C HIS A 63 18.82 5.16 -2.33
N GLU A 64 18.99 5.35 -1.01
CA GLU A 64 17.96 5.94 -0.15
C GLU A 64 17.50 7.30 -0.67
N GLY A 65 16.18 7.48 -0.79
CA GLY A 65 15.57 8.72 -1.26
C GLY A 65 15.55 8.91 -2.78
N GLN A 66 16.16 7.99 -3.53
CA GLN A 66 16.11 7.99 -4.99
C GLN A 66 14.88 7.23 -5.51
N HIS A 67 14.38 7.62 -6.67
CA HIS A 67 13.23 6.99 -7.33
C HIS A 67 13.71 6.06 -8.44
N TYR A 68 13.29 4.80 -8.39
CA TYR A 68 13.53 3.85 -9.47
C TYR A 68 12.27 3.73 -10.34
N ASN A 69 12.44 3.40 -11.62
CA ASN A 69 11.32 3.28 -12.54
C ASN A 69 10.84 1.82 -12.65
N ILE A 70 9.54 1.61 -12.51
CA ILE A 70 8.88 0.32 -12.72
C ILE A 70 8.41 0.29 -14.18
N SER A 71 8.78 -0.77 -14.90
CA SER A 71 8.34 -0.91 -16.29
C SER A 71 6.80 -1.04 -16.37
N PRO A 72 6.15 -0.53 -17.44
CA PRO A 72 4.70 -0.67 -17.59
C PRO A 72 4.23 -2.14 -17.68
N GLN A 73 5.10 -3.03 -18.13
CA GLN A 73 4.85 -4.47 -18.16
C GLN A 73 4.81 -5.02 -16.73
N ASP A 74 5.83 -4.73 -15.93
CA ASP A 74 5.89 -5.14 -14.52
C ASP A 74 4.73 -4.54 -13.71
N LEU A 75 4.32 -3.31 -14.01
CA LEU A 75 3.18 -2.69 -13.34
C LEU A 75 1.88 -3.48 -13.58
N LYS A 76 1.65 -3.95 -14.82
CA LYS A 76 0.44 -4.72 -15.17
C LYS A 76 0.48 -6.15 -14.65
N THR A 77 1.65 -6.78 -14.66
CA THR A 77 1.82 -8.18 -14.22
C THR A 77 1.90 -8.29 -12.70
N VAL A 78 2.75 -7.49 -12.05
CA VAL A 78 3.00 -7.56 -10.60
C VAL A 78 1.92 -6.85 -9.80
N PHE A 79 1.35 -5.76 -10.34
CA PHE A 79 0.37 -4.93 -9.64
C PHE A 79 -0.95 -4.75 -10.40
N PRO A 80 -1.68 -5.84 -10.72
CA PRO A 80 -3.06 -5.71 -11.18
C PRO A 80 -3.96 -5.05 -10.12
N HIS A 81 -3.62 -5.21 -8.83
CA HIS A 81 -4.30 -4.56 -7.71
C HIS A 81 -3.37 -4.18 -6.56
N GLY A 82 -3.91 -3.33 -5.68
CA GLY A 82 -3.32 -2.95 -4.40
C GLY A 82 -2.32 -1.80 -4.42
N LEU A 83 -2.08 -1.19 -5.59
CA LEU A 83 -1.52 0.16 -5.62
C LEU A 83 -2.51 1.16 -5.01
N PRO A 84 -2.04 2.12 -4.20
CA PRO A 84 -2.90 3.18 -3.68
C PRO A 84 -3.55 3.97 -4.82
N PRO A 85 -4.86 4.32 -4.76
CA PRO A 85 -5.55 5.02 -5.85
C PRO A 85 -4.88 6.33 -6.28
N ARG A 86 -4.34 7.08 -5.31
CA ARG A 86 -3.56 8.32 -5.56
C ARG A 86 -2.31 8.05 -6.38
N PHE A 87 -1.60 6.97 -6.08
CA PHE A 87 -0.42 6.58 -6.83
C PHE A 87 -0.79 6.15 -8.26
N VAL A 88 -1.90 5.41 -8.43
CA VAL A 88 -2.41 5.07 -9.77
C VAL A 88 -2.72 6.33 -10.59
N MET A 89 -3.32 7.35 -9.98
CA MET A 89 -3.54 8.65 -10.63
C MET A 89 -2.22 9.32 -11.02
N GLN A 90 -1.23 9.33 -10.12
CA GLN A 90 0.10 9.87 -10.40
C GLN A 90 0.76 9.17 -11.58
N VAL A 91 0.76 7.83 -11.62
CA VAL A 91 1.32 7.05 -12.74
C VAL A 91 0.60 7.37 -14.04
N LYS A 92 -0.74 7.49 -14.01
CA LYS A 92 -1.53 7.85 -15.20
C LYS A 92 -1.21 9.25 -15.71
N THR A 93 -1.01 10.22 -14.80
CA THR A 93 -0.71 11.62 -15.16
C THR A 93 0.72 11.76 -15.68
N LEU A 94 1.70 11.12 -15.03
CA LEU A 94 3.11 11.22 -15.39
C LEU A 94 3.52 10.26 -16.52
N SER A 95 2.68 9.27 -16.84
CA SER A 95 2.99 8.17 -17.77
C SER A 95 4.23 7.34 -17.41
N GLU A 96 4.69 7.45 -16.16
CA GLU A 96 5.83 6.72 -15.60
C GLU A 96 5.51 6.27 -14.17
N ALA A 97 6.05 5.11 -13.77
CA ALA A 97 5.82 4.52 -12.46
C ALA A 97 7.10 4.59 -11.61
N CYS A 98 7.35 5.77 -11.04
CA CYS A 98 8.53 6.03 -10.22
C CYS A 98 8.22 5.78 -8.73
N LEU A 99 8.95 4.86 -8.09
CA LEU A 99 8.80 4.55 -6.67
C LEU A 99 10.08 4.90 -5.90
N MET A 100 9.94 5.59 -4.77
CA MET A 100 11.07 5.99 -3.92
C MET A 100 11.60 4.82 -3.08
N VAL A 101 12.91 4.63 -3.08
CA VAL A 101 13.60 3.67 -2.20
C VAL A 101 13.71 4.26 -0.79
N ARG A 102 13.16 3.55 0.19
CA ARG A 102 13.11 4.02 1.60
C ARG A 102 13.77 3.03 2.54
N LYS A 103 14.32 3.52 3.65
CA LYS A 103 14.98 2.66 4.67
C LYS A 103 14.15 1.48 5.16
N PRO A 104 12.85 1.63 5.52
CA PRO A 104 12.07 0.49 6.02
C PRO A 104 11.90 -0.61 4.97
N ALA A 105 11.85 -0.23 3.68
CA ALA A 105 11.81 -1.19 2.60
C ALA A 105 13.18 -1.88 2.43
N LEU A 106 14.29 -1.13 2.44
CA LEU A 106 15.64 -1.70 2.37
C LEU A 106 15.93 -2.67 3.51
N GLU A 107 15.53 -2.33 4.74
CA GLU A 107 15.65 -3.20 5.92
C GLU A 107 14.87 -4.50 5.73
N LEU A 108 13.61 -4.40 5.29
CA LEU A 108 12.78 -5.57 5.02
C LEU A 108 13.33 -6.43 3.88
N LEU A 109 13.83 -5.81 2.82
CA LEU A 109 14.51 -6.50 1.71
C LEU A 109 15.77 -7.22 2.19
N HIS A 110 16.54 -6.61 3.09
CA HIS A 110 17.72 -7.25 3.69
C HIS A 110 17.33 -8.49 4.51
N TYR A 111 16.25 -8.40 5.31
CA TYR A 111 15.74 -9.57 6.02
C TYR A 111 15.31 -10.68 5.06
N LEU A 112 14.55 -10.36 4.01
CA LEU A 112 14.10 -11.35 3.01
C LEU A 112 15.24 -11.96 2.19
N LYS A 113 16.32 -11.21 1.92
CA LYS A 113 17.51 -11.79 1.27
C LYS A 113 18.22 -12.82 2.15
N ASN A 114 18.16 -12.61 3.47
CA ASN A 114 18.81 -13.46 4.45
C ASN A 114 17.86 -14.51 5.06
N THR A 115 16.61 -14.61 4.60
CA THR A 115 15.68 -15.62 5.12
C THR A 115 16.12 -17.01 4.68
N ASN A 116 16.29 -17.90 5.66
CA ASN A 116 16.44 -19.32 5.40
C ASN A 116 15.06 -19.99 5.42
N PHE A 117 14.65 -20.56 4.28
CA PHE A 117 13.36 -21.24 4.11
C PHE A 117 13.23 -22.55 4.89
N ALA A 118 14.31 -23.04 5.51
CA ALA A 118 14.25 -24.19 6.41
C ALA A 118 13.66 -23.85 7.79
N TYR A 119 13.70 -22.59 8.20
CA TYR A 119 13.15 -22.14 9.48
C TYR A 119 11.67 -21.77 9.37
N PRO A 120 10.90 -21.85 10.48
CA PRO A 120 9.52 -21.39 10.49
C PRO A 120 9.49 -19.92 10.09
N ALA A 121 8.45 -19.56 9.38
CA ALA A 121 8.48 -18.34 8.64
C ALA A 121 8.28 -17.10 9.49
N VAL A 122 9.03 -16.08 9.09
CA VAL A 122 9.07 -14.78 9.75
C VAL A 122 7.86 -13.96 9.35
N ARG A 123 7.21 -13.36 10.35
CA ARG A 123 6.11 -12.41 10.19
C ARG A 123 6.67 -11.00 10.33
N TYR A 124 6.56 -10.19 9.27
CA TYR A 124 6.95 -8.79 9.28
C TYR A 124 5.71 -7.92 9.33
N LEU A 125 5.68 -6.94 10.24
CA LEU A 125 4.56 -6.02 10.41
C LEU A 125 5.02 -4.57 10.21
N LEU A 126 4.63 -3.98 9.10
CA LEU A 126 4.85 -2.56 8.79
C LEU A 126 3.79 -1.70 9.48
N TYR A 127 4.22 -0.83 10.39
CA TYR A 127 3.34 0.09 11.13
C TYR A 127 3.86 1.54 11.08
N GLY A 128 3.01 2.49 11.44
CA GLY A 128 3.35 3.92 11.41
C GLY A 128 2.14 4.79 11.12
N GLU A 129 2.33 6.10 11.21
CA GLU A 129 1.24 7.08 11.13
C GLU A 129 0.49 7.06 9.78
N LYS A 130 -0.69 7.68 9.75
CA LYS A 130 -1.49 7.78 8.53
C LYS A 130 -0.70 8.52 7.43
N GLY A 131 -0.60 7.91 6.26
CA GLY A 131 0.02 8.56 5.09
C GLY A 131 1.55 8.45 5.01
N THR A 132 2.20 7.65 5.86
CA THR A 132 3.66 7.48 5.84
C THR A 132 4.21 6.58 4.73
N GLY A 133 3.38 6.03 3.84
CA GLY A 133 3.85 5.21 2.70
C GLY A 133 4.02 3.71 2.96
N LYS A 134 3.45 3.16 4.03
CA LYS A 134 3.47 1.71 4.36
C LYS A 134 3.11 0.80 3.18
N THR A 135 1.97 1.07 2.52
CA THR A 135 1.53 0.29 1.35
C THR A 135 2.52 0.37 0.20
N LEU A 136 3.13 1.54 -0.05
CA LEU A 136 4.15 1.67 -1.11
C LEU A 136 5.43 0.92 -0.76
N SER A 137 5.83 0.89 0.51
CA SER A 137 6.95 0.04 0.96
C SER A 137 6.62 -1.45 0.79
N LEU A 138 5.38 -1.88 1.06
CA LEU A 138 4.92 -3.23 0.78
C LEU A 138 4.97 -3.54 -0.72
N CYS A 139 4.51 -2.62 -1.58
CA CYS A 139 4.60 -2.76 -3.03
C CYS A 139 6.05 -2.89 -3.50
N HIS A 140 7.00 -2.14 -2.93
CA HIS A 140 8.43 -2.29 -3.24
C HIS A 140 8.91 -3.73 -2.98
N VAL A 141 8.53 -4.30 -1.83
CA VAL A 141 8.87 -5.68 -1.48
C VAL A 141 8.19 -6.70 -2.39
N ILE A 142 6.92 -6.49 -2.76
CA ILE A 142 6.24 -7.35 -3.73
C ILE A 142 6.96 -7.31 -5.08
N HIS A 143 7.39 -6.14 -5.55
CA HIS A 143 8.13 -6.00 -6.80
C HIS A 143 9.46 -6.77 -6.75
N PHE A 144 10.17 -6.69 -5.63
CA PHE A 144 11.38 -7.47 -5.39
C PHE A 144 11.13 -8.98 -5.48
N CYS A 145 10.15 -9.50 -4.72
CA CYS A 145 9.86 -10.94 -4.71
C CYS A 145 9.35 -11.43 -6.08
N ALA A 146 8.61 -10.60 -6.82
CA ALA A 146 8.16 -10.94 -8.17
C ALA A 146 9.32 -11.06 -9.15
N LYS A 147 10.37 -10.22 -9.03
CA LYS A 147 11.60 -10.33 -9.85
C LYS A 147 12.44 -11.56 -9.49
N GLN A 148 12.29 -12.09 -8.28
CA GLN A 148 12.96 -13.32 -7.83
C GLN A 148 12.14 -14.59 -8.13
N ASP A 149 11.08 -14.50 -8.93
CA ASP A 149 10.18 -15.61 -9.26
C ASP A 149 9.55 -16.26 -8.00
N TRP A 150 9.10 -15.46 -7.03
CA TRP A 150 8.29 -15.95 -5.91
C TRP A 150 6.81 -15.95 -6.30
N LEU A 151 6.03 -16.83 -5.68
CA LEU A 151 4.56 -16.81 -5.77
C LEU A 151 4.00 -15.72 -4.86
N ILE A 152 3.33 -14.74 -5.47
CA ILE A 152 2.86 -13.53 -4.77
C ILE A 152 1.38 -13.67 -4.43
N LEU A 153 1.08 -13.68 -3.13
CA LEU A 153 -0.27 -13.62 -2.61
C LEU A 153 -0.54 -12.24 -2.00
N HIS A 154 -1.01 -11.31 -2.84
CA HIS A 154 -1.32 -9.94 -2.40
C HIS A 154 -2.80 -9.75 -2.08
N ILE A 155 -3.12 -9.30 -0.86
CA ILE A 155 -4.50 -9.16 -0.37
C ILE A 155 -4.75 -7.78 0.27
N PRO A 156 -5.69 -6.98 -0.28
CA PRO A 156 -6.18 -5.76 0.36
C PRO A 156 -7.33 -6.09 1.33
N ALA A 157 -7.02 -6.35 2.61
CA ALA A 157 -7.95 -6.91 3.58
C ALA A 157 -9.12 -5.98 3.97
N HIS A 158 -8.91 -4.65 3.95
CA HIS A 158 -9.97 -3.70 4.32
C HIS A 158 -11.18 -3.72 3.38
N LEU A 159 -11.02 -4.15 2.13
CA LEU A 159 -12.12 -4.21 1.16
C LEU A 159 -13.05 -5.39 1.46
N TRP A 160 -12.55 -6.45 2.10
CA TRP A 160 -13.33 -7.66 2.38
C TRP A 160 -14.22 -7.53 3.63
N VAL A 161 -14.04 -6.49 4.44
CA VAL A 161 -14.78 -6.33 5.72
C VAL A 161 -15.84 -5.22 5.68
N LYS A 162 -15.97 -4.51 4.54
CA LYS A 162 -16.89 -3.37 4.37
C LYS A 162 -17.39 -3.26 2.94
N ASN A 163 -18.53 -2.59 2.78
CA ASN A 163 -19.12 -2.23 1.49
C ASN A 163 -19.34 -3.41 0.53
N CYS A 164 -19.66 -4.59 1.05
CA CYS A 164 -20.05 -5.73 0.22
C CYS A 164 -21.52 -5.57 -0.18
N GLN A 165 -21.76 -5.62 -1.49
CA GLN A 165 -23.10 -5.50 -2.06
C GLN A 165 -23.86 -6.83 -1.94
N ASP A 166 -23.18 -7.93 -2.31
CA ASP A 166 -23.75 -9.27 -2.33
C ASP A 166 -23.11 -10.12 -1.26
N LEU A 167 -23.88 -10.46 -0.22
CA LEU A 167 -23.46 -11.38 0.82
C LEU A 167 -24.38 -12.61 0.76
N LEU A 168 -23.79 -13.77 0.44
CA LEU A 168 -24.53 -15.02 0.31
C LEU A 168 -24.23 -15.93 1.49
N GLN A 169 -25.20 -16.72 1.94
CA GLN A 169 -24.91 -17.80 2.87
C GLN A 169 -24.14 -18.91 2.14
N SER A 170 -23.06 -19.40 2.73
CA SER A 170 -22.23 -20.42 2.10
C SER A 170 -22.95 -21.76 2.02
N ASN A 171 -22.86 -22.41 0.86
CA ASN A 171 -23.41 -23.75 0.66
C ASN A 171 -22.58 -24.81 1.40
N TYR A 172 -21.26 -24.60 1.51
CA TYR A 172 -20.35 -25.53 2.17
C TYR A 172 -20.45 -25.44 3.70
N ASN A 173 -20.53 -24.22 4.24
CA ASN A 173 -20.70 -24.00 5.66
C ASN A 173 -21.81 -23.00 5.95
N LYS A 174 -22.95 -23.50 6.43
CA LYS A 174 -24.14 -22.67 6.72
C LYS A 174 -23.91 -21.57 7.77
N GLN A 175 -22.89 -21.67 8.61
CA GLN A 175 -22.56 -20.62 9.58
C GLN A 175 -21.74 -19.48 8.98
N ARG A 176 -21.31 -19.61 7.72
CA ARG A 176 -20.44 -18.65 7.05
C ARG A 176 -21.14 -17.93 5.91
N PHE A 177 -20.58 -16.77 5.58
CA PHE A 177 -21.00 -15.95 4.47
C PHE A 177 -19.92 -15.84 3.40
N ASP A 178 -20.37 -15.93 2.17
CA ASP A 178 -19.57 -15.86 0.95
C ASP A 178 -19.70 -14.49 0.28
N GLN A 179 -18.58 -14.05 -0.30
CA GLN A 179 -18.40 -12.73 -0.91
C GLN A 179 -17.92 -12.92 -2.36
N PRO A 180 -18.83 -13.31 -3.28
CA PRO A 180 -18.45 -13.79 -4.61
C PRO A 180 -17.83 -12.70 -5.49
N LEU A 181 -18.25 -11.43 -5.35
CA LEU A 181 -17.74 -10.33 -6.16
C LEU A 181 -16.28 -10.01 -5.81
N GLU A 182 -15.98 -9.88 -4.52
CA GLU A 182 -14.63 -9.64 -4.01
C GLU A 182 -13.71 -10.83 -4.31
N ALA A 183 -14.22 -12.06 -4.11
CA ALA A 183 -13.47 -13.28 -4.39
C ALA A 183 -13.13 -13.40 -5.88
N SER A 184 -14.09 -13.18 -6.78
CA SER A 184 -13.87 -13.26 -8.23
C SER A 184 -12.93 -12.18 -8.75
N THR A 185 -13.04 -10.95 -8.22
CA THR A 185 -12.12 -9.85 -8.54
C THR A 185 -10.70 -10.21 -8.12
N TRP A 186 -10.55 -10.75 -6.91
CA TRP A 186 -9.25 -11.17 -6.40
C TRP A 186 -8.66 -12.34 -7.20
N LEU A 187 -9.45 -13.35 -7.56
CA LEU A 187 -9.00 -14.49 -8.37
C LEU A 187 -8.50 -14.06 -9.76
N LYS A 188 -9.20 -13.13 -10.41
CA LYS A 188 -8.75 -12.56 -11.69
C LYS A 188 -7.38 -11.90 -11.57
N ASN A 189 -7.17 -11.13 -10.51
CA ASN A 189 -5.89 -10.45 -10.30
C ASN A 189 -4.78 -11.44 -9.90
N PHE A 190 -5.11 -12.44 -9.08
CA PHE A 190 -4.21 -13.52 -8.70
C PHE A 190 -3.75 -14.30 -9.94
N LYS A 191 -4.66 -14.55 -10.89
CA LYS A 191 -4.35 -15.18 -12.17
C LYS A 191 -3.32 -14.38 -12.97
N THR A 192 -3.56 -13.08 -13.15
CA THR A 192 -2.64 -12.19 -13.88
C THR A 192 -1.26 -12.13 -13.24
N THR A 193 -1.19 -12.16 -11.90
CA THR A 193 0.07 -12.04 -11.17
C THR A 193 0.91 -13.31 -11.26
N ASN A 194 0.29 -14.49 -11.17
CA ASN A 194 0.99 -15.76 -10.97
C ASN A 194 0.76 -16.77 -12.10
N GLU A 195 0.46 -16.30 -13.31
CA GLU A 195 0.10 -17.14 -14.47
C GLU A 195 1.06 -18.31 -14.70
N ARG A 196 2.38 -18.08 -14.52
CA ARG A 196 3.43 -19.09 -14.66
C ARG A 196 3.27 -20.27 -13.70
N PHE A 197 2.88 -20.01 -12.46
CA PHE A 197 2.77 -21.02 -11.41
C PHE A 197 1.45 -21.81 -11.49
N LEU A 198 0.40 -21.26 -12.09
CA LEU A 198 -0.92 -21.90 -12.15
C LEU A 198 -0.90 -23.23 -12.90
N ASN A 199 -0.04 -23.36 -13.91
CA ASN A 199 0.11 -24.58 -14.69
C ASN A 199 1.04 -25.60 -14.01
N GLN A 200 1.97 -25.12 -13.18
CA GLN A 200 2.93 -25.95 -12.47
C GLN A 200 2.31 -26.59 -11.22
N ILE A 201 1.48 -25.84 -10.51
CA ILE A 201 0.82 -26.27 -9.28
C ILE A 201 -0.37 -27.16 -9.66
N LYS A 202 -0.34 -28.41 -9.19
CA LYS A 202 -1.40 -29.39 -9.42
C LYS A 202 -2.17 -29.67 -8.14
N VAL A 203 -3.49 -29.69 -8.21
CA VAL A 203 -4.32 -29.95 -7.02
C VAL A 203 -4.14 -31.38 -6.51
N GLN A 204 -3.98 -31.56 -5.19
CA GLN A 204 -3.76 -32.87 -4.58
C GLN A 204 -5.05 -33.57 -4.10
N GLU A 205 -6.19 -32.88 -4.15
CA GLU A 205 -7.50 -33.39 -3.74
C GLU A 205 -8.54 -33.19 -4.85
N LYS A 206 -9.62 -33.95 -4.77
CA LYS A 206 -10.80 -33.76 -5.61
C LYS A 206 -11.72 -32.72 -4.97
N TYR A 207 -12.13 -31.71 -5.74
CA TYR A 207 -13.04 -30.66 -5.30
C TYR A 207 -14.36 -30.75 -6.07
N VAL A 208 -15.48 -30.83 -5.35
CA VAL A 208 -16.83 -30.91 -5.93
C VAL A 208 -17.47 -29.54 -5.81
N TRP A 209 -17.74 -28.91 -6.96
CA TRP A 209 -18.36 -27.57 -7.03
C TRP A 209 -19.87 -27.66 -7.03
N ASN A 210 -20.39 -28.60 -7.80
CA ASN A 210 -21.81 -28.86 -7.99
C ASN A 210 -22.01 -30.37 -8.21
N LYS A 211 -23.27 -30.84 -8.23
CA LYS A 211 -23.60 -32.25 -8.53
C LYS A 211 -23.05 -32.74 -9.88
N ARG A 212 -22.72 -31.83 -10.81
CA ARG A 212 -22.26 -32.13 -12.18
C ARG A 212 -20.81 -31.72 -12.45
N GLU A 213 -20.22 -30.87 -11.61
CA GLU A 213 -18.92 -30.25 -11.87
C GLU A 213 -17.99 -30.56 -10.69
N SER A 214 -16.87 -31.21 -10.99
CA SER A 214 -15.80 -31.49 -10.03
C SER A 214 -14.44 -31.35 -10.69
N THR A 215 -13.48 -30.79 -9.97
CA THR A 215 -12.07 -30.79 -10.36
C THR A 215 -11.40 -32.01 -9.74
N GLU A 216 -10.81 -32.84 -10.58
CA GLU A 216 -10.13 -34.07 -10.15
C GLU A 216 -8.72 -33.79 -9.63
N LYS A 217 -8.19 -34.73 -8.85
CA LYS A 217 -6.81 -34.69 -8.39
C LYS A 217 -5.85 -34.69 -9.59
N GLY A 218 -4.89 -33.77 -9.57
CA GLY A 218 -3.86 -33.64 -10.61
C GLY A 218 -4.13 -32.55 -11.65
N SER A 219 -5.32 -31.95 -11.67
CA SER A 219 -5.63 -30.76 -12.48
C SER A 219 -4.73 -29.56 -12.10
N PRO A 220 -4.39 -28.68 -13.05
CA PRO A 220 -3.67 -27.45 -12.76
C PRO A 220 -4.52 -26.50 -11.90
N LEU A 221 -3.86 -25.70 -11.05
CA LEU A 221 -4.53 -24.72 -10.18
C LEU A 221 -5.32 -23.67 -10.99
N GLY A 222 -4.92 -23.41 -12.24
CA GLY A 222 -5.65 -22.54 -13.17
C GLY A 222 -7.13 -22.91 -13.32
N GLU A 223 -7.48 -24.20 -13.37
CA GLU A 223 -8.88 -24.65 -13.49
C GLU A 223 -9.73 -24.29 -12.27
N VAL A 224 -9.11 -24.22 -11.08
CA VAL A 224 -9.76 -23.78 -9.83
C VAL A 224 -9.95 -22.26 -9.83
N VAL A 225 -8.97 -21.52 -10.36
CA VAL A 225 -9.02 -20.05 -10.41
C VAL A 225 -10.05 -19.55 -11.41
N GLU A 226 -10.31 -20.29 -12.49
CA GLU A 226 -11.28 -19.94 -13.55
C GLU A 226 -12.74 -20.35 -13.24
N GLN A 227 -13.04 -20.74 -11.99
CA GLN A 227 -14.38 -21.13 -11.60
C GLN A 227 -15.40 -19.99 -11.62
N ARG A 228 -16.69 -20.36 -11.64
CA ARG A 228 -17.81 -19.41 -11.70
C ARG A 228 -17.85 -18.50 -10.47
N VAL A 229 -18.32 -17.27 -10.68
CA VAL A 229 -18.42 -16.21 -9.66
C VAL A 229 -19.15 -16.69 -8.39
N ARG A 230 -20.22 -17.49 -8.52
CA ARG A 230 -20.99 -18.00 -7.37
C ARG A 230 -20.13 -18.83 -6.40
N ASN A 231 -19.20 -19.62 -6.92
CA ASN A 231 -18.34 -20.51 -6.12
C ASN A 231 -16.95 -19.90 -5.93
N ALA A 232 -16.75 -18.62 -6.28
CA ALA A 232 -15.45 -17.97 -6.22
C ALA A 232 -14.88 -17.94 -4.79
N THR A 233 -15.73 -17.76 -3.77
CA THR A 233 -15.28 -17.73 -2.37
C THR A 233 -14.68 -19.07 -1.93
N ASP A 234 -15.35 -20.17 -2.29
CA ASP A 234 -14.85 -21.52 -2.03
C ASP A 234 -13.58 -21.78 -2.83
N ALA A 235 -13.51 -21.31 -4.08
CA ALA A 235 -12.31 -21.42 -4.90
C ALA A 235 -11.11 -20.68 -4.30
N VAL A 236 -11.30 -19.49 -3.74
CA VAL A 236 -10.24 -18.81 -2.97
C VAL A 236 -9.81 -19.66 -1.78
N GLY A 237 -10.75 -20.22 -1.01
CA GLY A 237 -10.44 -21.09 0.12
C GLY A 237 -9.60 -22.31 -0.28
N ILE A 238 -9.94 -22.94 -1.41
CA ILE A 238 -9.22 -24.08 -1.98
C ILE A 238 -7.82 -23.67 -2.44
N VAL A 239 -7.68 -22.57 -3.18
CA VAL A 239 -6.39 -22.03 -3.61
C VAL A 239 -5.48 -21.80 -2.41
N LEU A 240 -5.97 -21.13 -1.37
CA LEU A 240 -5.18 -20.88 -0.16
C LEU A 240 -4.79 -22.18 0.57
N LYS A 241 -5.71 -23.15 0.65
CA LYS A 241 -5.44 -24.47 1.25
C LYS A 241 -4.33 -25.22 0.49
N GLU A 242 -4.40 -25.21 -0.83
CA GLU A 242 -3.46 -25.93 -1.68
C GLU A 242 -2.08 -25.27 -1.69
N LEU A 243 -2.03 -23.93 -1.76
CA LEU A 243 -0.78 -23.17 -1.64
C LEU A 243 -0.07 -23.45 -0.32
N LYS A 244 -0.83 -23.45 0.79
CA LYS A 244 -0.32 -23.82 2.11
C LYS A 244 0.27 -25.23 2.15
N ARG A 245 -0.40 -26.20 1.51
CA ARG A 245 0.04 -27.59 1.51
C ARG A 245 1.31 -27.79 0.68
N GLN A 246 1.41 -27.09 -0.45
CA GLN A 246 2.52 -27.24 -1.38
C GLN A 246 3.72 -26.36 -1.04
N SER A 247 3.55 -25.27 -0.29
CA SER A 247 4.68 -24.48 0.21
C SER A 247 5.60 -25.32 1.09
N SER A 248 5.06 -26.25 1.89
CA SER A 248 5.87 -27.20 2.68
C SER A 248 6.71 -28.17 1.84
N LEU A 249 6.39 -28.34 0.56
CA LEU A 249 7.13 -29.22 -0.36
C LEU A 249 8.31 -28.52 -1.03
N GLY A 250 8.44 -27.19 -0.88
CA GLY A 250 9.57 -26.41 -1.43
C GLY A 250 9.56 -26.23 -2.95
N ILE A 251 8.44 -26.49 -3.63
CA ILE A 251 8.33 -26.34 -5.09
C ILE A 251 8.42 -24.86 -5.50
N PHE A 252 7.94 -23.96 -4.65
CA PHE A 252 7.96 -22.51 -4.86
C PHE A 252 8.13 -21.77 -3.54
N HIS A 253 8.66 -20.56 -3.62
CA HIS A 253 8.70 -19.63 -2.49
C HIS A 253 7.41 -18.81 -2.45
N LEU A 254 6.70 -18.85 -1.31
CA LEU A 254 5.44 -18.16 -1.11
C LEU A 254 5.66 -16.86 -0.33
N LEU A 255 5.24 -15.73 -0.91
CA LEU A 255 5.11 -14.45 -0.20
C LEU A 255 3.64 -14.16 0.06
N VAL A 256 3.27 -13.99 1.32
CA VAL A 256 1.93 -13.50 1.69
C VAL A 256 2.02 -12.02 2.08
N ALA A 257 1.49 -11.16 1.21
CA ALA A 257 1.46 -9.72 1.37
C ALA A 257 0.04 -9.25 1.71
N VAL A 258 -0.20 -8.81 2.94
CA VAL A 258 -1.54 -8.39 3.40
C VAL A 258 -1.56 -6.92 3.75
N ASP A 259 -2.34 -6.12 3.01
CA ASP A 259 -2.56 -4.71 3.34
C ASP A 259 -3.79 -4.51 4.21
N GLY A 260 -3.61 -3.82 5.35
CA GLY A 260 -4.68 -3.55 6.29
C GLY A 260 -5.04 -4.76 7.15
N ILE A 261 -4.03 -5.48 7.62
CA ILE A 261 -4.18 -6.73 8.37
C ILE A 261 -5.09 -6.61 9.60
N ASN A 262 -5.17 -5.42 10.20
CA ASN A 262 -6.07 -5.12 11.31
C ASN A 262 -7.57 -5.29 10.98
N ALA A 263 -7.94 -5.44 9.71
CA ALA A 263 -9.30 -5.83 9.32
C ALA A 263 -9.67 -7.25 9.76
N LEU A 264 -8.71 -8.18 9.82
CA LEU A 264 -8.95 -9.60 10.07
C LEU A 264 -9.52 -9.88 11.46
N TRP A 265 -9.03 -9.16 12.48
CA TRP A 265 -9.44 -9.26 13.89
C TRP A 265 -10.21 -8.02 14.37
N GLY A 266 -10.67 -7.21 13.43
CA GLY A 266 -11.46 -6.01 13.72
C GLY A 266 -12.94 -6.31 13.88
N ARG A 267 -13.77 -5.30 13.62
CA ARG A 267 -15.22 -5.45 13.47
C ARG A 267 -15.60 -5.14 12.03
N THR A 268 -16.64 -5.78 11.52
CA THR A 268 -17.17 -5.57 10.16
C THR A 268 -18.33 -4.57 10.19
N THR A 269 -18.61 -3.93 9.06
CA THR A 269 -19.85 -3.13 8.89
C THR A 269 -21.01 -3.94 8.33
N LEU A 270 -20.75 -5.17 7.90
CA LEU A 270 -21.73 -6.06 7.30
C LEU A 270 -22.76 -6.52 8.32
N LYS A 271 -24.01 -6.61 7.88
CA LYS A 271 -25.15 -7.03 8.68
C LYS A 271 -25.88 -8.13 7.93
N ARG A 272 -26.52 -9.02 8.69
CA ARG A 272 -27.44 -10.02 8.13
C ARG A 272 -28.77 -9.36 7.74
N GLU A 273 -29.65 -10.13 7.12
CA GLU A 273 -31.00 -9.67 6.74
C GLU A 273 -31.83 -9.20 7.95
N ASP A 274 -31.61 -9.80 9.12
CA ASP A 274 -32.20 -9.43 10.41
C ASP A 274 -31.58 -8.17 11.05
N LYS A 275 -30.64 -7.51 10.36
CA LYS A 275 -29.84 -6.35 10.82
C LYS A 275 -28.86 -6.63 11.97
N SER A 276 -28.68 -7.88 12.38
CA SER A 276 -27.64 -8.25 13.33
C SER A 276 -26.24 -8.06 12.73
N PRO A 277 -25.24 -7.65 13.53
CA PRO A 277 -23.88 -7.51 13.06
C PRO A 277 -23.26 -8.88 12.81
N ILE A 278 -22.51 -9.00 11.72
CA ILE A 278 -21.74 -10.21 11.39
C ILE A 278 -20.37 -10.11 12.08
N ALA A 279 -19.81 -11.23 12.55
CA ALA A 279 -18.43 -11.26 13.05
C ALA A 279 -17.45 -11.53 11.89
N PRO A 280 -16.19 -11.03 11.94
CA PRO A 280 -15.21 -11.31 10.90
C PRO A 280 -14.96 -12.81 10.67
N GLU A 281 -15.08 -13.62 11.72
CA GLU A 281 -14.90 -15.07 11.64
C GLU A 281 -15.98 -15.80 10.83
N GLU A 282 -17.17 -15.19 10.73
CA GLU A 282 -18.28 -15.72 9.92
C GLU A 282 -18.05 -15.46 8.43
N LEU A 283 -17.15 -14.56 8.04
CA LEU A 283 -16.81 -14.32 6.65
C LEU A 283 -15.82 -15.39 6.17
N ALA A 284 -16.20 -16.15 5.13
CA ALA A 284 -15.38 -17.26 4.63
C ALA A 284 -14.00 -16.81 4.15
N LEU A 285 -13.90 -15.66 3.45
CA LEU A 285 -12.62 -15.09 3.00
C LEU A 285 -11.69 -14.76 4.17
N ILE A 286 -12.22 -14.09 5.20
CA ILE A 286 -11.46 -13.71 6.40
C ILE A 286 -11.03 -14.94 7.18
N HIS A 287 -11.93 -15.92 7.36
CA HIS A 287 -11.61 -17.16 8.03
C HIS A 287 -10.47 -17.93 7.33
N ASN A 288 -10.50 -18.00 5.99
CA ASN A 288 -9.45 -18.65 5.23
C ASN A 288 -8.14 -17.87 5.27
N LEU A 289 -8.19 -16.53 5.20
CA LEU A 289 -7.01 -15.68 5.32
C LEU A 289 -6.36 -15.74 6.71
N ARG A 290 -7.14 -15.84 7.80
CA ARG A 290 -6.60 -16.06 9.15
C ARG A 290 -5.75 -17.33 9.23
N LYS A 291 -6.12 -18.41 8.52
CA LYS A 291 -5.30 -19.64 8.44
C LYS A 291 -3.99 -19.41 7.70
N MET A 292 -3.98 -18.44 6.79
CA MET A 292 -2.78 -18.04 6.06
C MET A 292 -1.83 -17.14 6.86
N MET A 293 -2.22 -16.74 8.07
CA MET A 293 -1.35 -15.96 8.96
C MET A 293 -0.48 -16.85 9.88
N LYS A 294 -0.58 -18.18 9.74
CA LYS A 294 0.26 -19.13 10.48
C LYS A 294 1.70 -19.12 9.93
N ASN A 295 2.68 -19.39 10.79
CA ASN A 295 4.12 -19.20 10.58
C ASN A 295 4.79 -20.23 9.66
N ASP A 296 4.12 -20.66 8.59
CA ASP A 296 4.63 -21.72 7.70
C ASP A 296 5.36 -21.17 6.45
N TRP A 297 5.17 -19.89 6.08
CA TRP A 297 5.81 -19.21 4.92
C TRP A 297 5.99 -17.71 5.16
N ALA A 298 6.81 -17.01 4.36
CA ALA A 298 7.15 -15.60 4.60
C ALA A 298 5.92 -14.69 4.52
N ILE A 299 5.65 -13.94 5.59
CA ILE A 299 4.49 -13.06 5.69
C ILE A 299 4.94 -11.62 5.87
N VAL A 300 4.51 -10.73 4.98
CA VAL A 300 4.66 -9.29 5.13
C VAL A 300 3.29 -8.66 5.22
N SER A 301 3.03 -7.97 6.32
CA SER A 301 1.73 -7.35 6.58
C SER A 301 1.89 -5.87 6.89
N THR A 302 0.93 -5.05 6.47
CA THR A 302 0.88 -3.63 6.83
C THR A 302 -0.33 -3.35 7.70
N LEU A 303 -0.15 -2.52 8.72
CA LEU A 303 -1.25 -1.90 9.43
C LEU A 303 -1.74 -0.68 8.66
N SER A 304 -3.05 -0.52 8.59
CA SER A 304 -3.63 0.71 8.05
C SER A 304 -4.73 1.24 8.95
N GLN A 305 -4.55 2.49 9.38
CA GLN A 305 -5.60 3.30 9.98
C GLN A 305 -6.60 3.74 8.90
N THR A 306 -6.12 4.02 7.69
CA THR A 306 -6.96 4.45 6.57
C THR A 306 -7.87 3.32 6.15
N GLY A 307 -9.17 3.49 6.37
CA GLY A 307 -10.16 2.47 6.06
C GLY A 307 -10.38 1.43 7.15
N SER A 308 -9.72 1.56 8.31
CA SER A 308 -10.05 0.82 9.53
C SER A 308 -11.45 1.16 10.02
N LEU A 309 -12.08 0.18 10.66
CA LEU A 309 -13.43 0.28 11.21
C LEU A 309 -13.36 0.35 12.72
N PHE A 310 -14.14 1.26 13.33
CA PHE A 310 -14.27 1.39 14.79
C PHE A 310 -12.94 1.59 15.53
N LYS A 311 -11.96 2.27 14.91
CA LYS A 311 -10.68 2.64 15.52
C LYS A 311 -10.49 4.17 15.52
N PRO A 312 -9.84 4.73 16.56
CA PRO A 312 -9.62 6.17 16.62
C PRO A 312 -8.65 6.62 15.52
N ARG A 313 -8.83 7.85 15.03
CA ARG A 313 -8.07 8.38 13.89
C ARG A 313 -6.56 8.48 14.14
N LYS A 314 -6.16 8.71 15.39
CA LYS A 314 -4.75 8.89 15.78
C LYS A 314 -4.04 7.57 16.12
N ALA A 315 -4.75 6.45 16.21
CA ALA A 315 -4.12 5.17 16.51
C ALA A 315 -3.32 4.65 15.31
N TYR A 316 -2.09 4.25 15.58
CA TYR A 316 -1.19 3.65 14.59
C TYR A 316 -0.34 2.51 15.16
N LEU A 317 -0.37 2.31 16.48
CA LEU A 317 0.41 1.28 17.15
C LEU A 317 -0.19 -0.12 16.87
N PRO A 318 0.66 -1.17 16.77
CA PRO A 318 0.19 -2.53 16.53
C PRO A 318 -0.86 -3.02 17.51
N GLN A 319 -0.59 -2.87 18.81
CA GLN A 319 -1.50 -3.34 19.86
C GLN A 319 -2.87 -2.64 19.83
N GLU A 320 -2.88 -1.33 19.53
CA GLU A 320 -4.13 -0.55 19.44
C GLU A 320 -4.98 -0.96 18.23
N LEU A 321 -4.34 -1.16 17.07
CA LEU A 321 -5.04 -1.46 15.82
C LEU A 321 -5.46 -2.93 15.73
N LEU A 322 -4.59 -3.87 16.11
CA LEU A 322 -4.87 -5.30 16.11
C LEU A 322 -5.79 -5.72 17.25
N GLY A 323 -5.72 -5.03 18.39
CA GLY A 323 -6.36 -5.49 19.62
C GLY A 323 -5.67 -6.74 20.19
N LYS A 324 -6.23 -7.29 21.27
CA LYS A 324 -5.65 -8.46 21.96
C LYS A 324 -5.62 -9.69 21.06
N GLU A 325 -6.76 -10.05 20.49
CA GLU A 325 -6.91 -11.23 19.61
C GLU A 325 -5.94 -11.23 18.42
N GLY A 326 -5.81 -10.10 17.73
CA GLY A 326 -4.91 -9.98 16.58
C GLY A 326 -3.44 -9.95 16.98
N PHE A 327 -3.10 -9.38 18.15
CA PHE A 327 -1.73 -9.38 18.65
C PHE A 327 -1.30 -10.80 19.06
N ASP A 328 -2.13 -11.49 19.85
CA ASP A 328 -1.88 -12.87 20.30
C ASP A 328 -1.78 -13.85 19.13
N ALA A 329 -2.57 -13.64 18.07
CA ALA A 329 -2.52 -14.49 16.88
C ALA A 329 -1.24 -14.27 16.03
N LEU A 330 -0.68 -13.07 16.05
CA LEU A 330 0.49 -12.70 15.25
C LEU A 330 1.81 -12.86 15.99
N ASP A 331 1.81 -12.89 17.31
CA ASP A 331 2.99 -13.10 18.12
C ASP A 331 3.63 -14.49 17.83
N PRO A 332 4.95 -14.60 17.64
CA PRO A 332 5.96 -13.55 17.47
C PRO A 332 6.01 -12.95 16.05
N PHE A 333 6.26 -11.62 15.98
CA PHE A 333 6.46 -10.90 14.71
C PHE A 333 7.53 -9.80 14.85
N ILE A 334 8.10 -9.37 13.72
CA ILE A 334 9.08 -8.28 13.64
C ILE A 334 8.35 -6.98 13.26
N PRO A 335 8.17 -6.03 14.20
CA PRO A 335 7.58 -4.72 13.90
C PRO A 335 8.59 -3.82 13.19
N ILE A 336 8.22 -3.29 12.03
CA ILE A 336 9.04 -2.34 11.25
C ILE A 336 8.30 -0.99 11.19
N LEU A 337 8.93 0.05 11.74
CA LEU A 337 8.37 1.39 11.77
C LEU A 337 8.60 2.12 10.44
N VAL A 338 7.52 2.62 9.84
CA VAL A 338 7.55 3.47 8.65
C VAL A 338 7.24 4.90 9.06
N SER A 339 8.31 5.70 9.20
CA SER A 339 8.25 7.12 9.57
C SER A 339 7.92 8.04 8.38
N SER A 340 7.70 9.33 8.67
CA SER A 340 7.67 10.42 7.68
C SER A 340 9.01 10.57 6.95
N TYR A 341 9.03 11.42 5.91
CA TYR A 341 10.23 11.67 5.13
C TYR A 341 11.33 12.34 5.97
N LYS A 342 12.57 11.93 5.73
CA LYS A 342 13.76 12.60 6.28
C LYS A 342 14.11 13.83 5.44
N PRO A 343 14.88 14.79 5.99
CA PRO A 343 15.33 15.96 5.22
C PRO A 343 16.14 15.61 3.95
N LYS A 344 16.80 14.44 3.90
CA LYS A 344 17.47 13.97 2.67
C LYS A 344 16.48 13.50 1.60
N GLU A 345 15.29 13.06 1.98
CA GLU A 345 14.19 12.65 1.07
C GLU A 345 13.34 13.85 0.62
N ALA A 346 13.53 15.05 1.21
CA ALA A 346 12.76 16.26 0.91
C ALA A 346 13.69 17.42 0.48
N PRO A 347 13.60 17.94 -0.75
CA PRO A 347 14.53 18.97 -1.22
C PRO A 347 14.37 20.31 -0.48
N THR A 348 15.46 21.07 -0.34
CA THR A 348 15.53 22.37 0.39
C THR A 348 15.59 23.57 -0.56
N GLU A 349 14.60 24.48 -0.46
CA GLU A 349 14.52 25.87 -0.98
C GLU A 349 13.39 26.58 -0.21
N GLU A 350 13.27 27.92 -0.23
CA GLU A 350 12.27 28.68 0.58
C GLU A 350 10.82 28.19 0.44
N GLY A 351 10.31 28.03 -0.80
CA GLY A 351 8.99 27.43 -1.02
C GLY A 351 8.88 25.96 -0.61
N LYS A 352 10.00 25.24 -0.54
CA LYS A 352 10.05 23.85 -0.04
C LYS A 352 10.05 23.79 1.48
N LYS A 353 10.58 24.80 2.18
CA LYS A 353 10.50 24.91 3.66
C LYS A 353 9.05 25.07 4.11
N GLU A 354 8.26 25.89 3.40
CA GLU A 354 6.83 26.03 3.67
C GLU A 354 6.08 24.72 3.44
N LEU A 355 6.31 24.06 2.31
CA LEU A 355 5.73 22.74 2.03
C LEU A 355 6.11 21.68 3.05
N LEU A 356 7.39 21.66 3.47
CA LEU A 356 7.87 20.72 4.49
C LEU A 356 7.24 20.99 5.85
N PHE A 357 7.08 22.27 6.21
CA PHE A 357 6.42 22.70 7.43
C PHE A 357 4.93 22.33 7.44
N LEU A 358 4.20 22.66 6.36
CA LEU A 358 2.76 22.37 6.22
C LEU A 358 2.47 20.87 6.18
N SER A 359 3.32 20.09 5.50
CA SER A 359 3.16 18.64 5.42
C SER A 359 3.74 17.89 6.62
N ASN A 360 4.56 18.54 7.45
CA ASN A 360 5.41 17.91 8.47
C ASN A 360 6.16 16.67 7.93
N ALA A 361 6.70 16.80 6.71
CA ALA A 361 7.33 15.73 5.94
C ALA A 361 6.46 14.46 5.73
N ASN A 362 5.14 14.53 5.91
CA ASN A 362 4.24 13.41 5.68
C ASN A 362 4.04 13.20 4.17
N PRO A 363 4.35 12.01 3.62
CA PRO A 363 4.24 11.73 2.19
C PRO A 363 2.87 12.04 1.60
N SER A 364 1.79 11.63 2.28
CA SER A 364 0.43 11.84 1.79
C SER A 364 -0.02 13.30 1.87
N LEU A 365 0.45 14.08 2.85
CA LEU A 365 0.12 15.50 2.91
C LEU A 365 0.92 16.28 1.88
N LEU A 366 2.21 15.95 1.71
CA LEU A 366 3.07 16.57 0.71
C LEU A 366 2.52 16.39 -0.70
N GLU A 367 2.15 15.15 -1.09
CA GLU A 367 1.51 14.90 -2.40
C GLU A 367 0.23 15.71 -2.57
N ARG A 368 -0.61 15.80 -1.53
CA ARG A 368 -1.86 16.56 -1.59
C ARG A 368 -1.62 18.05 -1.76
N HIS A 369 -0.67 18.62 -1.04
CA HIS A 369 -0.33 20.04 -1.17
C HIS A 369 0.22 20.34 -2.56
N CYS A 370 1.14 19.52 -3.07
CA CYS A 370 1.71 19.71 -4.40
C CYS A 370 0.71 19.47 -5.55
N ALA A 371 -0.39 18.74 -5.33
CA ALA A 371 -1.35 18.43 -6.39
C ALA A 371 -2.26 19.60 -6.81
N TYR A 372 -2.30 20.70 -6.04
CA TYR A 372 -3.12 21.88 -6.35
C TYR A 372 -2.33 23.19 -6.39
N LEU A 373 -1.00 23.12 -6.22
CA LEU A 373 -0.08 24.21 -6.58
C LEU A 373 0.11 24.23 -8.09
#